data_AF-A0A3M0YXY2-F1
#
_entry.id   AF-A0A3M0YXY2-F1
#
_cell.length_a   1.000
_cell.length_b   1.000
_cell.length_c   1.000
_cell.angle_alpha   90.00
_cell.angle_beta   90.00
_cell.angle_gamma   90.00
#
_symmetry.space_group_name_H-M   'P 1'
#
loop_
_entity.id
_entity.type
_entity.pdbx_description
1 polymer ?
#
loop_
_entity_poly.entity_id
_entity_poly.type
_entity_poly.pdbx_seq_one_letter_code
_entity_poly.pdbx_strand_id
1 'polypeptide(L)'
;MKKQEVPQDEAIFDGEQELQYAEDDDGRIVTVPSKGWSAKAFALCQYWDAQKDVLAEAAAKVNRGSRSTLYYYMKLRQMTPGMLAAYLNISRFRVWWHLRPCGFEKMPEALRKKYADVLQISLEQLSRLPQDPVCPDEIRVWVTLKDELAKSLDEKPRKEGPQT
;
A
#
# COMPACT_ATOMS: atom_id res chain seq x y z
N MET A 1 25.03 -3.38 -7.90
CA MET A 1 25.71 -2.72 -6.77
C MET A 1 26.81 -3.65 -6.31
N LYS A 2 27.95 -3.10 -5.91
CA LYS A 2 28.97 -3.92 -5.26
C LYS A 2 28.54 -4.25 -3.84
N LYS A 3 29.06 -5.34 -3.28
CA LYS A 3 28.79 -5.77 -1.90
C LYS A 3 28.98 -4.66 -0.87
N GLN A 4 30.00 -3.81 -1.05
CA GLN A 4 30.32 -2.71 -0.12
C GLN A 4 29.38 -1.50 -0.27
N GLU A 5 28.61 -1.44 -1.36
CA GLU A 5 27.65 -0.37 -1.66
C GLU A 5 26.24 -0.67 -1.14
N VAL A 6 26.01 -1.86 -0.57
CA VAL A 6 24.72 -2.26 0.00
C VAL A 6 24.35 -1.32 1.16
N PRO A 7 23.24 -0.57 1.06
CA PRO A 7 22.80 0.36 2.10
C PRO A 7 22.67 -0.31 3.47
N GLN A 8 23.03 0.42 4.51
CA GLN A 8 22.90 0.00 5.90
C GLN A 8 22.18 1.06 6.74
N ASP A 9 21.35 1.88 6.09
CA ASP A 9 20.52 2.88 6.76
C ASP A 9 19.45 2.17 7.60
N GLU A 10 18.95 2.84 8.65
CA GLU A 10 17.73 2.40 9.32
C GLU A 10 16.53 2.49 8.36
N ALA A 11 15.73 1.43 8.31
CA ALA A 11 14.56 1.31 7.44
C ALA A 11 13.34 0.79 8.21
N ILE A 12 12.25 0.52 7.47
CA ILE A 12 10.90 0.19 7.99
C ILE A 12 10.84 -1.14 8.75
N PHE A 13 11.91 -1.93 8.67
CA PHE A 13 11.99 -3.25 9.27
C PHE A 13 12.56 -3.11 10.68
N ASP A 14 11.69 -3.31 11.68
CA ASP A 14 11.93 -3.13 13.13
C ASP A 14 13.09 -3.99 13.67
N GLY A 15 14.33 -3.63 13.32
CA GLY A 15 15.54 -4.40 13.62
C GLY A 15 15.82 -5.58 12.68
N GLU A 16 14.87 -5.94 11.81
CA GLU A 16 15.01 -7.02 10.83
C GLU A 16 15.82 -6.58 9.59
N GLN A 17 16.60 -7.50 9.02
CA GLN A 17 17.46 -7.21 7.85
C GLN A 17 16.84 -7.71 6.55
N GLU A 18 16.91 -6.88 5.50
CA GLU A 18 16.51 -7.26 4.15
C GLU A 18 17.69 -7.90 3.41
N LEU A 19 17.47 -9.05 2.76
CA LEU A 19 18.47 -9.70 1.90
C LEU A 19 18.53 -8.97 0.55
N GLN A 20 19.68 -8.38 0.23
CA GLN A 20 19.96 -7.73 -1.05
C GLN A 20 20.94 -8.57 -1.87
N TYR A 21 20.75 -8.59 -3.19
CA TYR A 21 21.69 -9.22 -4.11
C TYR A 21 22.72 -8.20 -4.60
N ALA A 22 24.00 -8.52 -4.47
CA ALA A 22 25.10 -7.65 -4.86
C ALA A 22 26.22 -8.45 -5.54
N GLU A 23 27.04 -7.76 -6.32
CA GLU A 23 28.25 -8.34 -6.91
C GLU A 23 29.40 -8.30 -5.90
N ASP A 24 30.10 -9.42 -5.74
CA ASP A 24 31.37 -9.47 -5.00
C ASP A 24 32.56 -9.00 -5.86
N ASP A 25 33.75 -8.99 -5.28
CA ASP A 25 34.96 -8.51 -5.95
C ASP A 25 35.40 -9.43 -7.11
N ASP A 26 34.89 -10.66 -7.16
CA ASP A 26 35.11 -11.65 -8.22
C ASP A 26 34.00 -11.60 -9.30
N GLY A 27 33.03 -10.68 -9.19
CA GLY A 27 31.92 -10.50 -10.12
C GLY A 27 30.79 -11.53 -9.97
N ARG A 28 30.71 -12.26 -8.86
CA ARG A 28 29.64 -13.22 -8.57
C ARG A 28 28.50 -12.54 -7.83
N ILE A 29 27.27 -12.99 -8.08
CA ILE A 29 26.09 -12.54 -7.36
C ILE A 29 26.02 -13.24 -6.01
N VAL A 30 26.08 -12.46 -4.93
CA VAL A 30 25.99 -12.91 -3.54
C VAL A 30 24.85 -12.20 -2.83
N THR A 31 24.34 -12.81 -1.77
CA THR A 31 23.31 -12.21 -0.91
C THR A 31 23.96 -11.54 0.29
N VAL A 32 23.54 -10.31 0.60
CA VAL A 32 24.09 -9.47 1.66
C VAL A 32 22.94 -8.96 2.53
N PRO A 33 23.01 -9.09 3.87
CA PRO A 33 22.03 -8.48 4.74
C PRO A 33 22.17 -6.96 4.75
N SER A 34 21.05 -6.27 4.60
CA SER A 34 20.93 -4.81 4.62
C SER A 34 20.02 -4.40 5.78
N LYS A 35 20.45 -3.42 6.58
CA LYS A 35 19.54 -2.75 7.53
C LYS A 35 18.44 -1.93 6.82
N GLY A 36 18.64 -1.70 5.52
CA GLY A 36 17.69 -1.11 4.60
C GLY A 36 18.18 0.20 4.00
N TRP A 37 17.26 0.92 3.36
CA TRP A 37 17.53 2.13 2.60
C TRP A 37 16.51 3.22 2.93
N SER A 38 16.98 4.33 3.50
CA SER A 38 16.14 5.45 3.95
C SER A 38 15.26 6.03 2.85
N ALA A 39 15.77 6.12 1.61
CA ALA A 39 15.00 6.62 0.47
C ALA A 39 13.85 5.67 0.07
N LYS A 40 14.04 4.35 0.19
CA LYS A 40 12.98 3.34 -0.03
C LYS A 40 11.88 3.50 1.02
N ALA A 41 12.28 3.71 2.28
CA ALA A 41 11.34 3.96 3.36
C ALA A 41 10.49 5.22 3.09
N PHE A 42 11.14 6.33 2.73
CA PHE A 42 10.47 7.58 2.40
C PHE A 42 9.50 7.44 1.22
N ALA A 43 9.92 6.76 0.15
CA ALA A 43 9.07 6.49 -1.01
C ALA A 43 7.83 5.66 -0.63
N LEU A 44 7.99 4.66 0.24
CA LEU A 44 6.88 3.85 0.73
C LEU A 44 5.89 4.68 1.57
N CYS A 45 6.38 5.58 2.44
CA CYS A 45 5.52 6.51 3.16
C CYS A 45 4.70 7.38 2.20
N GLN A 46 5.34 8.00 1.20
CA GLN A 46 4.63 8.84 0.22
C GLN A 46 3.59 8.06 -0.56
N TYR A 47 3.89 6.81 -0.92
CA TYR A 47 2.94 5.92 -1.57
C TYR A 47 1.69 5.70 -0.70
N TRP A 48 1.88 5.42 0.59
CA TRP A 48 0.76 5.21 1.51
C TRP A 48 -0.08 6.46 1.74
N ASP A 49 0.54 7.64 1.80
CA ASP A 49 -0.19 8.89 1.90
C ASP A 49 -1.05 9.15 0.65
N ALA A 50 -0.49 8.96 -0.54
CA ALA A 50 -1.27 9.02 -1.79
C ALA A 50 -2.39 7.98 -1.83
N GLN A 51 -2.15 6.78 -1.29
CA GLN A 51 -3.16 5.74 -1.24
C GLN A 51 -4.32 6.09 -0.30
N LYS A 52 -4.07 6.80 0.81
CA LYS A 52 -5.15 7.30 1.70
C LYS A 52 -6.09 8.21 0.93
N ASP A 53 -5.57 9.13 0.13
CA ASP A 53 -6.38 10.04 -0.68
C ASP A 53 -7.24 9.29 -1.71
N VAL A 54 -6.65 8.28 -2.37
CA VAL A 54 -7.37 7.40 -3.30
C VAL A 54 -8.55 6.68 -2.61
N LEU A 55 -8.34 6.19 -1.39
CA LEU A 55 -9.38 5.49 -0.63
C LEU A 55 -10.45 6.44 -0.10
N ALA A 56 -10.06 7.64 0.35
CA ALA A 56 -10.99 8.69 0.75
C ALA A 56 -11.90 9.11 -0.41
N GLU A 57 -11.32 9.30 -1.61
CA GLU A 57 -12.08 9.63 -2.81
C GLU A 57 -13.02 8.47 -3.20
N ALA A 58 -12.56 7.22 -3.10
CA ALA A 58 -13.39 6.05 -3.35
C ALA A 58 -14.57 5.96 -2.37
N ALA A 59 -14.34 6.17 -1.08
CA ALA A 59 -15.37 6.19 -0.05
C ALA A 59 -16.39 7.32 -0.31
N ALA A 60 -15.92 8.52 -0.65
CA ALA A 60 -16.79 9.63 -1.01
C ALA A 60 -17.67 9.32 -2.23
N LYS A 61 -17.13 8.65 -3.26
CA LYS A 61 -17.89 8.20 -4.43
C LYS A 61 -18.97 7.18 -4.07
N VAL A 62 -18.70 6.29 -3.12
CA VAL A 62 -19.67 5.32 -2.60
C VAL A 62 -20.76 6.02 -1.80
N ASN A 63 -20.40 6.90 -0.86
CA ASN A 63 -21.35 7.66 -0.04
C ASN A 63 -22.28 8.56 -0.88
N ARG A 64 -21.79 9.08 -2.01
CA ARG A 64 -22.60 9.85 -2.97
C ARG A 64 -23.46 8.98 -3.89
N GLY A 65 -23.42 7.65 -3.76
CA GLY A 65 -24.18 6.73 -4.61
C GLY A 65 -23.68 6.68 -6.07
N SER A 66 -22.46 7.13 -6.36
CA SER A 66 -21.90 7.09 -7.72
C SER A 66 -21.17 5.78 -8.05
N ARG A 67 -20.72 5.07 -7.02
CA ARG A 67 -19.98 3.80 -7.10
C ARG A 67 -20.48 2.82 -6.05
N SER A 68 -20.30 1.53 -6.28
CA SER A 68 -20.64 0.49 -5.29
C SER A 68 -19.54 0.31 -4.24
N THR A 69 -19.87 -0.32 -3.11
CA THR A 69 -18.87 -0.72 -2.08
C THR A 69 -17.76 -1.59 -2.67
N LEU A 70 -18.06 -2.43 -3.67
CA LEU A 70 -17.07 -3.20 -4.42
C LEU A 70 -15.97 -2.32 -5.04
N TYR A 71 -16.31 -1.11 -5.51
CA TYR A 71 -15.32 -0.18 -6.05
C TYR A 71 -14.31 0.26 -5.00
N TYR A 72 -14.76 0.52 -3.77
CA TYR A 72 -13.86 0.84 -2.67
C TYR A 72 -12.92 -0.33 -2.37
N TYR A 73 -13.44 -1.55 -2.21
CA TYR A 73 -12.60 -2.72 -1.93
C TYR A 73 -11.64 -3.08 -3.06
N MET A 74 -12.04 -2.86 -4.31
CA MET A 74 -11.12 -2.96 -5.45
C MET A 74 -9.94 -1.99 -5.30
N LYS A 75 -10.19 -0.74 -4.91
CA LYS A 75 -9.12 0.25 -4.66
C LYS A 75 -8.28 -0.08 -3.45
N LEU A 76 -8.90 -0.57 -2.37
CA LEU A 76 -8.22 -1.02 -1.16
C LEU A 76 -7.21 -2.13 -1.46
N ARG A 77 -7.61 -3.12 -2.25
CA ARG A 77 -6.74 -4.21 -2.69
C ARG A 77 -5.86 -3.85 -3.89
N GLN A 78 -5.83 -2.57 -4.29
CA GLN A 78 -5.04 -2.04 -5.40
C GLN A 78 -5.28 -2.80 -6.73
N MET A 79 -6.47 -3.37 -6.88
CA MET A 79 -6.84 -4.14 -8.06
C MET A 79 -7.42 -3.25 -9.16
N THR A 80 -7.32 -3.72 -10.40
CA THR A 80 -7.99 -3.13 -11.55
C THR A 80 -9.21 -3.96 -11.95
N PRO A 81 -10.17 -3.40 -12.71
CA PRO A 81 -11.28 -4.19 -13.27
C PRO A 81 -10.79 -5.35 -14.14
N GLY A 82 -9.62 -5.20 -14.78
CA GLY A 82 -8.98 -6.24 -15.58
C GLY A 82 -8.48 -7.41 -14.73
N MET A 83 -7.87 -7.12 -13.58
CA MET A 83 -7.42 -8.17 -12.64
C MET A 83 -8.61 -8.94 -12.09
N LEU A 84 -9.65 -8.24 -11.63
CA LEU A 84 -10.86 -8.90 -11.13
C LEU A 84 -11.53 -9.76 -12.20
N ALA A 85 -11.58 -9.28 -13.44
CA ALA A 85 -12.10 -10.05 -14.58
C ALA A 85 -11.31 -11.34 -14.80
N ALA A 86 -9.97 -11.27 -14.73
CA ALA A 86 -9.09 -12.42 -14.89
C ALA A 86 -9.26 -13.44 -13.75
N TYR A 87 -9.22 -13.00 -12.49
CA TYR A 87 -9.38 -13.89 -11.33
C TYR A 87 -10.75 -14.57 -11.28
N LEU A 88 -11.81 -13.87 -11.69
CA LEU A 88 -13.18 -14.38 -11.64
C LEU A 88 -13.61 -15.09 -12.93
N ASN A 89 -12.76 -15.05 -13.97
CA ASN A 89 -13.05 -15.53 -15.32
C ASN A 89 -14.39 -14.98 -15.87
N ILE A 90 -14.57 -13.66 -15.79
CA ILE A 90 -15.74 -12.94 -16.33
C ILE A 90 -15.30 -11.75 -17.17
N SER A 91 -16.19 -11.23 -18.01
CA SER A 91 -15.84 -10.10 -18.88
C SER A 91 -15.54 -8.82 -18.08
N ARG A 92 -14.58 -8.04 -18.57
CA ARG A 92 -14.22 -6.72 -18.01
C ARG A 92 -15.41 -5.76 -17.97
N PHE A 93 -16.27 -5.81 -18.98
CA PHE A 93 -17.51 -5.02 -19.02
C PHE A 93 -18.45 -5.37 -17.88
N ARG A 94 -18.58 -6.66 -17.55
CA ARG A 94 -19.40 -7.11 -16.43
C ARG A 94 -18.85 -6.61 -15.09
N VAL A 95 -17.54 -6.68 -14.89
CA VAL A 95 -16.89 -6.07 -13.71
C VAL A 95 -17.17 -4.57 -13.66
N TRP A 96 -16.99 -3.85 -14.76
CA TRP A 96 -17.24 -2.41 -14.81
C TRP A 96 -18.69 -2.05 -14.43
N TRP A 97 -19.66 -2.88 -14.82
CA TRP A 97 -21.05 -2.74 -14.40
C TRP A 97 -21.24 -2.99 -12.90
N HIS A 98 -20.60 -4.02 -12.32
CA HIS A 98 -20.66 -4.31 -10.88
C HIS A 98 -19.99 -3.25 -9.99
N LEU A 99 -19.14 -2.39 -10.55
CA LEU A 99 -18.57 -1.24 -9.84
C LEU A 99 -19.56 -0.07 -9.68
N ARG A 100 -20.73 -0.16 -10.32
CA ARG A 100 -21.84 0.80 -10.18
C ARG A 100 -22.86 0.23 -9.18
N PRO A 101 -23.57 1.08 -8.41
CA PRO A 101 -24.53 0.61 -7.40
C PRO A 101 -25.60 -0.33 -7.98
N CYS A 102 -26.21 0.07 -9.11
CA CYS A 102 -27.26 -0.72 -9.76
C CYS A 102 -26.80 -2.10 -10.24
N GLY A 103 -25.54 -2.24 -10.67
CA GLY A 103 -24.96 -3.51 -11.08
C GLY A 103 -24.59 -4.39 -9.88
N PHE A 104 -24.12 -3.77 -8.80
CA PHE A 104 -23.78 -4.44 -7.55
C PHE A 104 -25.00 -4.99 -6.82
N GLU A 105 -26.08 -4.21 -6.73
CA GLU A 105 -27.34 -4.59 -6.08
C GLU A 105 -27.99 -5.80 -6.76
N LYS A 106 -27.95 -5.85 -8.10
CA LYS A 106 -28.52 -6.94 -8.90
C LYS A 106 -27.62 -8.18 -9.00
N MET A 107 -26.43 -8.14 -8.40
CA MET A 107 -25.47 -9.24 -8.48
C MET A 107 -25.93 -10.44 -7.63
N PRO A 108 -25.95 -11.67 -8.18
CA PRO A 108 -26.30 -12.86 -7.41
C PRO A 108 -25.29 -13.11 -6.29
N GLU A 109 -25.77 -13.67 -5.18
CA GLU A 109 -24.96 -13.96 -3.98
C GLU A 109 -23.73 -14.83 -4.29
N ALA A 110 -23.91 -15.85 -5.13
CA ALA A 110 -22.81 -16.72 -5.56
C ALA A 110 -21.65 -15.94 -6.21
N LEU A 111 -21.96 -14.85 -6.94
CA LEU A 111 -20.94 -14.01 -7.55
C LEU A 111 -20.35 -13.02 -6.54
N ARG A 112 -21.15 -12.48 -5.62
CA ARG A 112 -20.65 -11.66 -4.49
C ARG A 112 -19.64 -12.43 -3.65
N LYS A 113 -19.90 -13.71 -3.37
CA LYS A 113 -18.97 -14.58 -2.66
C LYS A 113 -17.63 -14.70 -3.38
N LYS A 114 -17.63 -14.96 -4.70
CA LYS A 114 -16.39 -15.01 -5.48
C LYS A 114 -15.59 -13.70 -5.43
N TYR A 115 -16.27 -12.55 -5.50
CA TYR A 115 -15.60 -11.25 -5.32
C TYR A 115 -14.99 -11.12 -3.91
N ALA A 116 -15.72 -11.51 -2.88
CA ALA A 116 -15.25 -11.49 -1.50
C ALA A 116 -14.01 -12.38 -1.31
N ASP A 117 -14.02 -13.58 -1.89
CA ASP A 117 -12.91 -14.53 -1.87
C ASP A 117 -11.65 -13.93 -2.55
N VAL A 118 -11.79 -13.38 -3.76
CA VAL A 118 -10.67 -12.74 -4.50
C VAL A 118 -10.12 -11.52 -3.76
N LEU A 119 -11.00 -10.75 -3.13
CA LEU A 119 -10.63 -9.56 -2.35
C LEU A 119 -10.19 -9.92 -0.92
N GLN A 120 -10.21 -11.20 -0.53
CA GLN A 120 -9.88 -11.67 0.80
C GLN A 120 -10.62 -10.89 1.90
N ILE A 121 -11.94 -10.79 1.77
CA ILE A 121 -12.85 -10.16 2.72
C ILE A 121 -14.07 -11.04 2.93
N SER A 122 -14.84 -10.81 4.00
CA SER A 122 -16.13 -11.47 4.18
C SER A 122 -17.21 -10.87 3.29
N LEU A 123 -18.28 -11.65 3.04
CA LEU A 123 -19.45 -11.18 2.31
C LEU A 123 -20.15 -10.00 3.02
N GLU A 124 -20.14 -10.01 4.34
CA GLU A 124 -20.65 -8.90 5.16
C GLU A 124 -19.82 -7.64 4.98
N GLN A 125 -18.49 -7.76 4.96
CA GLN A 125 -17.59 -6.64 4.70
C GLN A 125 -17.86 -6.05 3.32
N LEU A 126 -18.01 -6.87 2.27
CA LEU A 126 -18.29 -6.38 0.92
C LEU A 126 -19.55 -5.50 0.81
N SER A 127 -20.49 -5.63 1.75
CA SER A 127 -21.76 -4.91 1.75
C SER A 127 -21.72 -3.55 2.47
N ARG A 128 -20.64 -3.22 3.17
CA ARG A 128 -20.49 -1.97 3.94
C ARG A 128 -19.12 -1.34 3.72
N LEU A 129 -19.02 -0.02 3.88
CA LEU A 129 -17.69 0.59 4.00
C LEU A 129 -17.09 0.24 5.37
N PRO A 130 -15.77 0.04 5.46
CA PRO A 130 -15.12 -0.11 6.76
C PRO A 130 -15.26 1.19 7.57
N GLN A 131 -15.46 1.07 8.88
CA GLN A 131 -15.59 2.22 9.78
C GLN A 131 -14.25 2.95 9.99
N ASP A 132 -13.15 2.19 9.91
CA ASP A 132 -11.79 2.73 9.94
C ASP A 132 -11.09 2.50 8.59
N PRO A 133 -10.42 3.52 8.02
CA PRO A 133 -9.60 3.32 6.84
C PRO A 133 -8.48 2.32 7.19
N VAL A 134 -8.46 1.20 6.49
CA VAL A 134 -7.44 0.15 6.64
C VAL A 134 -6.10 0.69 6.15
N CYS A 135 -5.43 1.43 7.02
CA CYS A 135 -3.98 1.55 7.00
C CYS A 135 -3.49 0.35 7.80
N PRO A 136 -2.58 -0.50 7.26
CA PRO A 136 -1.92 -1.49 8.09
C PRO A 136 -1.37 -0.77 9.34
N ASP A 137 -1.73 -1.25 10.53
CA ASP A 137 -1.44 -0.57 11.80
C ASP A 137 0.06 -0.24 11.95
N GLU A 138 0.92 -1.06 11.34
CA GLU A 138 2.36 -0.85 11.21
C GLU A 138 2.69 0.51 10.57
N ILE A 139 2.03 0.91 9.47
CA ILE A 139 2.31 2.18 8.79
C ILE A 139 1.85 3.38 9.64
N ARG A 140 0.83 3.22 10.49
CA ARG A 140 0.37 4.28 11.39
C ARG A 140 1.44 4.64 12.41
N VAL A 141 2.13 3.63 12.96
CA VAL A 141 3.27 3.78 13.87
C VAL A 141 4.43 4.50 13.18
N TRP A 142 4.72 4.13 11.93
CA TRP A 142 5.76 4.79 11.12
C TRP A 142 5.43 6.23 10.73
N VAL A 143 4.15 6.55 10.46
CA VAL A 143 3.71 7.93 10.20
C VAL A 143 3.87 8.80 11.45
N THR A 144 3.47 8.31 12.63
CA THR A 144 3.68 9.02 13.89
C THR A 144 5.16 9.17 14.23
N LEU A 145 5.97 8.13 13.99
CA LEU A 145 7.43 8.20 14.15
C LEU A 145 8.07 9.18 13.18
N LYS A 146 7.52 9.36 11.96
CA LYS A 146 8.02 10.34 10.99
C LYS A 146 7.68 11.77 11.40
N ASP A 147 6.50 12.02 11.97
CA ASP A 147 6.16 13.33 12.54
C ASP A 147 7.09 13.67 13.73
N GLU A 148 7.48 12.67 14.52
CA GLU A 148 8.44 12.82 15.61
C GLU A 148 9.89 12.98 15.10
N LEU A 149 10.29 12.19 14.10
CA LEU A 149 11.62 12.24 13.48
C LEU A 149 11.82 13.57 12.72
N ALA A 150 10.82 14.03 11.97
CA ALA A 150 10.84 15.31 11.26
C ALA A 150 11.00 16.48 12.26
N LYS A 151 10.28 16.44 13.39
CA LYS A 151 10.47 17.41 14.48
C LYS A 151 11.89 17.36 15.07
N SER A 152 12.46 16.15 15.26
CA SER A 152 13.82 15.99 15.78
C SER A 152 14.93 16.43 14.81
N LEU A 153 14.67 16.36 13.49
CA LEU A 153 15.60 16.78 12.45
C LEU A 153 15.60 18.30 12.24
N ASP A 154 14.45 18.96 12.40
CA ASP A 154 14.35 20.43 12.40
C ASP A 154 14.94 21.06 13.69
N GLU A 155 14.99 20.33 14.80
CA GLU A 155 15.61 20.79 16.06
C GLU A 155 17.13 20.61 16.14
N LYS A 156 17.77 19.92 15.16
CA LYS A 156 19.22 19.73 15.18
C LYS A 156 19.89 21.06 14.82
N PRO A 157 20.67 21.71 15.73
CA PRO A 157 21.28 22.98 15.41
C PRO A 157 22.20 22.82 14.20
N ARG A 158 22.06 23.69 13.20
CA ARG A 158 23.06 23.85 12.13
C ARG A 158 24.41 23.94 12.81
N LYS A 159 25.25 22.91 12.67
CA LYS A 159 26.63 23.00 13.10
C LYS A 159 27.24 24.15 12.32
N GLU A 160 27.49 25.26 13.00
CA GLU A 160 28.30 26.34 12.46
C GLU A 160 29.62 25.71 12.03
N GLY A 161 29.92 25.81 10.73
CA GLY A 161 31.17 25.31 10.16
C GLY A 161 32.35 25.99 10.87
N PRO A 162 33.51 25.32 10.94
CA PRO A 162 34.65 25.84 11.68
C PRO A 162 35.05 27.20 11.08
N GLN A 163 34.92 28.26 11.88
CA GLN A 163 35.60 29.52 11.61
C GLN A 163 37.10 29.28 11.81
N THR A 164 37.83 29.69 10.77
CA THR A 164 39.28 29.65 10.54
C THR A 164 40.15 29.97 11.75
#